data_AF-C8PHK3-F1
#
_entry.id   AF-C8PHK3-F1
#
_cell.length_a   1.000
_cell.length_b   1.000
_cell.length_c   1.000
_cell.angle_alpha   90.00
_cell.angle_beta   90.00
_cell.angle_gamma   90.00
#
_symmetry.space_group_name_H-M   'P 1'
#
loop_
_entity.id
_entity.type
_entity.pdbx_description
1 polymer ?
#
loop_
_entity_poly.entity_id
_entity_poly.type
_entity_poly.pdbx_seq_one_letter_code
_entity_poly.pdbx_strand_id
1 'polypeptide(L)' 'MVPGGSGDFLVEVDGRKLFFNKDFAKPRFPSEGEILNLIKVAA' A
#
# COMPACT_ATOMS: atom_id res chain seq x y z
N MET A 1 14.31 -5.79 -6.13
CA MET A 1 14.02 -5.94 -4.69
C MET A 1 13.89 -4.54 -4.13
N VAL A 2 12.72 -4.13 -3.66
CA VAL A 2 12.56 -2.81 -3.02
C VAL A 2 13.14 -2.95 -1.62
N PRO A 3 14.24 -2.26 -1.27
CA PRO A 3 14.72 -2.27 0.11
C PRO A 3 13.69 -1.51 0.94
N GLY A 4 12.85 -2.23 1.68
CA GLY A 4 11.97 -1.59 2.66
C GLY A 4 12.83 -0.99 3.76
N GLY A 5 12.67 0.31 4.03
CA GLY A 5 13.19 0.89 5.27
C GLY A 5 12.49 0.26 6.47
N SER A 6 13.09 0.38 7.65
CA SER A 6 12.47 -0.12 8.89
C SER A 6 11.06 0.47 9.06
N GLY A 7 10.04 -0.38 9.00
CA GLY A 7 8.63 0.00 9.17
C GLY A 7 7.91 0.49 7.92
N ASP A 8 8.49 0.35 6.72
CA ASP A 8 7.78 0.60 5.47
C ASP A 8 6.83 -0.55 5.11
N PHE A 9 5.61 -0.20 4.70
CA PHE A 9 4.65 -1.14 4.13
C PHE A 9 4.10 -0.57 2.83
N LEU A 10 4.51 -1.16 1.71
CA LEU A 10 4.17 -0.78 0.35
C LEU A 10 3.42 -1.92 -0.32
N VAL A 11 2.29 -1.59 -0.96
CA VAL A 11 1.57 -2.50 -1.86
C VAL A 11 1.64 -1.93 -3.27
N GLU A 12 2.17 -2.74 -4.18
CA GLU A 12 2.32 -2.43 -5.59
C GLU A 12 1.70 -3.57 -6.42
N VAL A 13 0.97 -3.20 -7.48
CA VAL A 13 0.38 -4.13 -8.45
C VAL A 13 0.70 -3.58 -9.84
N ASP A 14 1.25 -4.42 -10.72
CA ASP A 14 1.64 -4.06 -12.09
C ASP A 14 2.50 -2.79 -12.19
N GLY A 15 3.40 -2.58 -11.23
CA GLY A 15 4.28 -1.39 -11.17
C GLY A 15 3.61 -0.12 -10.66
N ARG A 16 2.33 -0.19 -10.25
CA ARG A 16 1.58 0.95 -9.69
C ARG A 16 1.50 0.84 -8.16
N LYS A 17 1.97 1.88 -7.47
CA LYS A 17 1.79 2.04 -6.02
C LYS A 17 0.30 2.18 -5.68
N LEU A 18 -0.25 1.21 -4.95
CA LEU A 18 -1.65 1.23 -4.49
C LEU A 18 -1.78 1.70 -3.04
N PHE A 19 -0.84 1.33 -2.18
CA PHE A 19 -0.85 1.70 -0.77
C PHE A 19 0.57 1.89 -0.25
N PHE A 20 0.80 2.95 0.51
CA PHE A 20 2.03 3.11 1.28
C PHE A 20 1.70 3.66 2.67
N ASN A 21 2.10 2.95 3.71
CA ASN A 21 1.71 3.27 5.08
C ASN A 21 2.15 4.68 5.53
N LYS A 22 3.26 5.20 5.01
CA LYS A 22 3.78 6.54 5.34
C LYS A 22 3.09 7.69 4.60
N ASP A 23 2.18 7.41 3.67
CA ASP A 23 1.34 8.46 3.05
C ASP A 23 0.25 8.96 4.03
N PHE A 24 0.05 8.29 5.18
CA PHE A 24 -0.92 8.66 6.20
C PHE A 24 -0.28 9.49 7.32
N ALA A 25 -1.06 10.42 7.91
CA ALA A 25 -0.63 11.24 9.05
C ALA A 25 -0.11 10.41 10.24
N LYS A 26 -0.64 9.19 10.43
CA LYS A 26 -0.08 8.15 11.29
C LYS A 26 0.10 6.88 10.46
N PRO A 27 1.31 6.30 10.40
CA PRO A 27 1.53 5.05 9.68
C PRO A 27 0.60 3.95 10.16
N ARG A 28 -0.07 3.30 9.22
CA ARG A 28 -1.02 2.21 9.49
C ARG A 28 -0.94 1.12 8.44
N PHE A 29 -1.46 -0.05 8.80
CA PHE A 29 -1.77 -1.10 7.83
C PHE A 29 -3.13 -0.85 7.17
N PRO A 30 -3.37 -1.44 6.00
CA PRO A 30 -4.69 -1.44 5.39
C PRO A 30 -5.70 -2.17 6.27
N SER A 31 -6.95 -1.70 6.23
CA SER A 31 -8.09 -2.39 6.84
C SER A 31 -8.49 -3.61 5.99
N GLU A 32 -9.29 -4.50 6.57
CA GLU A 32 -9.86 -5.64 5.84
C GLU A 32 -10.58 -5.17 4.57
N GLY A 33 -10.26 -5.79 3.43
CA GLY A 33 -10.83 -5.46 2.13
C GLY A 33 -10.32 -4.17 1.47
N GLU A 34 -9.55 -3.32 2.15
CA GLU A 34 -9.10 -2.04 1.61
C GLU A 34 -8.24 -2.22 0.34
N ILE A 35 -7.27 -3.13 0.39
CA ILE A 35 -6.40 -3.42 -0.77
C ILE A 35 -7.21 -3.97 -1.95
N LEU A 36 -8.20 -4.85 -1.70
CA LEU A 36 -9.05 -5.39 -2.75
C LEU A 36 -9.88 -4.29 -3.43
N ASN A 37 -10.37 -3.33 -2.66
CA ASN A 37 -11.09 -2.17 -3.20
C ASN A 37 -10.15 -1.27 -4.01
N LEU A 38 -8.92 -1.04 -3.55
CA LEU A 38 -7.91 -0.26 -4.29
C LEU A 38 -7.56 -0.91 -5.64
N ILE A 39 -7.46 -2.24 -5.69
CA ILE A 39 -7.22 -2.98 -6.93
C ILE A 39 -8.41 -2.80 -7.91
N LYS A 40 -9.65 -2.94 -7.43
CA LYS A 40 -10.86 -2.79 -8.27
C LYS A 40 -11.01 -1.41 -8.90
N VAL A 41 -10.55 -0.36 -8.21
CA VAL A 41 -10.59 1.03 -8.72
C VAL A 41 -9.39 1.34 -9.63
N ALA A 42 -8.31 0.58 -9.52
CA ALA A 42 -7.11 0.76 -10.32
C ALA A 42 -7.17 0.06 -11.69
N ALA A 43 -8.07 -0.92 -11.85
CA ALA A 43 -8.40 -1.64 -13.09
C ALA A 43 -9.40 -0.86 -13.96
#